data_AF-A0A8K0M6H0-F1
#
_entry.id   AF-A0A8K0M6H0-F1
#
_cell.length_a   1.000
_cell.length_b   1.000
_cell.length_c   1.000
_cell.angle_alpha   90.00
_cell.angle_beta   90.00
_cell.angle_gamma   90.00
#
_symmetry.space_group_name_H-M   'P 1'
#
loop_
_entity.id
_entity.type
_entity.pdbx_description
1 polymer ?
#
loop_
_entity_poly.entity_id
_entity_poly.type
_entity_poly.pdbx_seq_one_letter_code
_entity_poly.pdbx_strand_id
1 'polypeptide(L)'
;MPFYDISHSYAFTPAQREALAERITTLHCTMFNTPSMFVNIRFAPIKDEEYWYGRKCKPNTNRIFGHVRSGSNRSAEAFAKLAEEIEAIWDDVVGKTESDVGPGNPKILQTVFIVPGITTREESLAIPPAGMEKAWLWDNLESFKERAGRGDQDFKDLLVELEARPELMT
;
A
#
# COMPACT_ATOMS: atom_id res chain seq x y z
N MET A 1 3.30 -1.31 9.06
CA MET A 1 2.82 -0.15 8.30
C MET A 1 3.56 -0.14 6.98
N PRO A 2 2.96 -0.72 5.93
CA PRO A 2 3.52 -0.61 4.58
C PRO A 2 3.38 0.81 4.04
N PHE A 3 4.23 1.16 3.08
CA PHE A 3 4.12 2.40 2.33
C PHE A 3 4.19 2.11 0.83
N TYR A 4 3.15 2.53 0.10
CA TYR A 4 3.07 2.40 -1.34
C TYR A 4 3.24 3.77 -1.99
N ASP A 5 4.35 3.96 -2.72
CA ASP A 5 4.60 5.15 -3.53
C ASP A 5 4.24 4.85 -4.99
N ILE A 6 3.20 5.50 -5.48
CA ILE A 6 2.64 5.34 -6.83
C ILE A 6 3.12 6.51 -7.67
N SER A 7 4.19 6.31 -8.43
CA SER A 7 4.64 7.31 -9.41
C SER A 7 3.87 7.12 -10.71
N HIS A 8 3.13 8.13 -11.16
CA HIS A 8 2.20 8.00 -12.29
C HIS A 8 2.20 9.18 -13.26
N SER A 9 2.13 8.90 -14.57
CA SER A 9 1.84 9.87 -15.62
C SER A 9 0.38 9.87 -16.06
N TYR A 10 -0.38 8.84 -15.68
CA TYR A 10 -1.83 8.79 -15.88
C TYR A 10 -2.56 9.88 -15.09
N ALA A 11 -3.46 10.60 -15.74
CA ALA A 11 -4.28 11.62 -15.11
C ALA A 11 -5.47 10.96 -14.40
N PHE A 12 -5.23 10.43 -13.20
CA PHE A 12 -6.30 9.83 -12.39
C PHE A 12 -7.41 10.83 -12.05
N THR A 13 -8.65 10.38 -12.20
CA THR A 13 -9.79 11.02 -11.54
C THR A 13 -9.73 10.81 -10.03
N PRO A 14 -10.42 11.64 -9.22
CA PRO A 14 -10.53 11.40 -7.78
C PRO A 14 -11.03 10.00 -7.43
N ALA A 15 -12.08 9.52 -8.11
CA ALA A 15 -12.65 8.19 -7.89
C ALA A 15 -11.65 7.06 -8.22
N GLN A 16 -10.82 7.22 -9.25
CA GLN A 16 -9.79 6.22 -9.55
C GLN A 16 -8.67 6.20 -8.50
N ARG A 17 -8.25 7.36 -7.96
CA ARG A 17 -7.27 7.39 -6.87
C ARG A 17 -7.83 6.73 -5.61
N GLU A 18 -9.07 7.03 -5.28
CA GLU A 18 -9.78 6.41 -4.16
C GLU A 18 -9.88 4.89 -4.33
N ALA A 19 -10.32 4.42 -5.49
CA ALA A 19 -10.41 2.99 -5.80
C ALA A 19 -9.05 2.27 -5.72
N LEU A 20 -7.97 2.89 -6.22
CA LEU A 20 -6.62 2.34 -6.07
C LEU A 20 -6.20 2.25 -4.61
N ALA A 21 -6.43 3.32 -3.84
CA ALA A 21 -6.06 3.35 -2.44
C ALA A 21 -6.82 2.29 -1.63
N GLU A 22 -8.14 2.24 -1.77
CA GLU A 22 -9.00 1.27 -1.08
C GLU A 22 -8.62 -0.18 -1.40
N ARG A 23 -8.43 -0.50 -2.68
CA ARG A 23 -8.16 -1.87 -3.11
C ARG A 23 -6.76 -2.34 -2.73
N ILE A 24 -5.74 -1.49 -2.83
CA ILE A 24 -4.38 -1.83 -2.38
C ILE A 24 -4.34 -2.00 -0.85
N THR A 25 -5.03 -1.13 -0.10
CA THR A 25 -5.18 -1.27 1.36
C THR A 25 -5.87 -2.58 1.71
N THR A 26 -7.01 -2.87 1.12
CA THR A 26 -7.77 -4.11 1.36
C THR A 26 -6.93 -5.34 1.05
N LEU A 27 -6.20 -5.32 -0.09
CA LEU A 27 -5.29 -6.39 -0.49
C LEU A 27 -4.22 -6.64 0.57
N HIS A 28 -3.53 -5.58 1.03
CA HIS A 28 -2.48 -5.72 2.04
C HIS A 28 -3.03 -6.20 3.39
N CYS A 29 -4.15 -5.63 3.83
CA CYS A 29 -4.81 -5.99 5.07
C CYS A 29 -5.22 -7.45 5.09
N THR A 30 -5.78 -7.95 3.99
CA THR A 30 -6.19 -9.35 3.82
C THR A 30 -5.00 -10.28 3.76
N MET A 31 -3.99 -9.96 2.94
CA MET A 31 -2.82 -10.84 2.75
C MET A 31 -1.98 -11.00 4.00
N PHE A 32 -1.88 -9.96 4.83
CA PHE A 32 -0.92 -9.94 5.96
C PHE A 32 -1.57 -9.75 7.33
N ASN A 33 -2.90 -9.85 7.42
CA ASN A 33 -3.68 -9.63 8.63
C ASN A 33 -3.26 -8.36 9.39
N THR A 34 -3.40 -7.21 8.75
CA THR A 34 -3.04 -5.92 9.33
C THR A 34 -4.23 -4.96 9.37
N PRO A 35 -4.31 -4.06 10.37
CA PRO A 35 -5.27 -2.95 10.37
C PRO A 35 -5.06 -2.01 9.19
N SER A 36 -6.15 -1.44 8.69
CA SER A 36 -6.17 -0.54 7.52
C SER A 36 -5.41 0.77 7.74
N MET A 37 -5.50 1.34 8.95
CA MET A 37 -4.82 2.57 9.35
C MET A 37 -3.30 2.53 9.11
N PHE A 38 -2.68 1.34 9.05
CA PHE A 38 -1.25 1.19 8.82
C PHE A 38 -0.82 1.26 7.37
N VAL A 39 -1.76 1.19 6.42
CA VAL A 39 -1.42 1.17 5.00
C VAL A 39 -1.35 2.59 4.48
N ASN A 40 -0.12 3.04 4.20
CA ASN A 40 0.12 4.36 3.67
C ASN A 40 0.24 4.30 2.14
N ILE A 41 -0.46 5.18 1.44
CA ILE A 41 -0.42 5.26 -0.03
C ILE A 41 -0.21 6.72 -0.43
N ARG A 42 0.77 6.95 -1.31
CA ARG A 42 1.04 8.26 -1.89
C ARG A 42 0.95 8.17 -3.40
N PHE A 43 0.23 9.12 -4.01
CA PHE A 43 0.25 9.35 -5.44
C PHE A 43 1.25 10.47 -5.76
N ALA A 44 2.25 10.16 -6.58
CA ALA A 44 3.28 11.08 -7.03
C ALA A 44 3.16 11.29 -8.55
N PRO A 45 2.58 12.41 -9.00
CA PRO A 45 2.46 12.67 -10.44
C PRO A 45 3.85 12.86 -11.06
N ILE A 46 4.05 12.26 -12.23
CA ILE A 46 5.25 12.36 -13.04
C ILE A 46 4.98 13.31 -14.20
N LYS A 47 5.90 14.27 -14.40
CA LYS A 47 5.90 15.15 -15.55
C LYS A 47 7.33 15.33 -16.04
N ASP A 48 7.51 15.21 -17.36
CA ASP A 48 8.79 15.41 -18.06
C ASP A 48 9.95 14.57 -17.50
N GLU A 49 9.66 13.36 -17.01
CA GLU A 49 10.69 12.46 -16.47
C GLU A 49 11.46 11.76 -17.58
N GLU A 50 12.79 11.69 -17.43
CA GLU A 50 13.67 10.84 -18.22
C GLU A 50 14.00 9.54 -17.46
N TYR A 51 13.16 8.51 -17.61
CA TYR A 51 13.43 7.20 -17.04
C TYR A 51 14.23 6.34 -18.02
N TRP A 52 15.32 5.73 -17.57
CA TRP A 52 16.23 4.95 -18.43
C TRP A 52 16.25 3.48 -18.04
N TYR A 53 16.05 2.59 -19.02
CA TYR A 53 16.14 1.15 -18.84
C TYR A 53 16.92 0.51 -19.98
N GLY A 54 17.92 -0.32 -19.68
CA GLY A 54 18.72 -0.98 -20.72
C GLY A 54 19.33 -0.02 -21.76
N ARG A 55 19.76 1.19 -21.34
CA ARG A 55 20.27 2.28 -22.19
C ARG A 55 19.22 2.92 -23.14
N LYS A 56 17.92 2.71 -22.91
CA LYS A 56 16.84 3.36 -23.64
C LYS A 56 16.09 4.31 -22.71
N CYS A 57 15.86 5.54 -23.17
CA CYS A 57 14.97 6.47 -22.49
C CYS A 57 13.52 6.07 -22.73
N LYS A 58 12.72 6.09 -21.66
CA LYS A 58 11.29 5.82 -21.64
C LYS A 58 10.63 6.84 -20.73
N PRO A 59 10.18 7.98 -21.28
CA PRO A 59 9.69 9.05 -20.45
C PRO A 59 8.41 8.67 -19.70
N ASN A 60 8.18 9.33 -18.57
CA ASN A 60 6.91 9.29 -17.83
C ASN A 60 6.47 7.87 -17.44
N THR A 61 7.39 7.08 -16.88
CA THR A 61 7.19 5.65 -16.62
C THR A 61 6.43 5.42 -15.30
N ASN A 62 5.20 4.91 -15.41
CA ASN A 62 4.40 4.52 -14.24
C ASN A 62 5.06 3.38 -13.47
N ARG A 63 5.10 3.48 -12.15
CA ARG A 63 5.71 2.49 -11.26
C ARG A 63 5.10 2.58 -9.86
N ILE A 64 5.09 1.44 -9.16
CA ILE A 64 4.69 1.37 -7.76
C ILE A 64 5.83 0.79 -6.95
N PHE A 65 6.21 1.45 -5.86
CA PHE A 65 7.09 0.90 -4.84
C PHE A 65 6.28 0.57 -3.60
N GLY A 66 6.13 -0.72 -3.30
CA GLY A 66 5.58 -1.20 -2.04
C GLY A 66 6.71 -1.47 -1.05
N HIS A 67 6.91 -0.57 -0.10
CA HIS A 67 7.76 -0.80 1.06
C HIS A 67 7.00 -1.64 2.08
N VAL A 68 7.36 -2.92 2.19
CA VAL A 68 6.66 -3.89 3.04
C VAL A 68 7.64 -4.56 4.00
N ARG A 69 7.21 -4.88 5.22
CA ARG A 69 8.07 -5.64 6.14
C ARG A 69 8.29 -7.05 5.64
N SER A 70 9.49 -7.58 5.81
CA SER A 70 9.78 -9.01 5.72
C SER A 70 9.48 -9.72 7.05
N GLY A 71 9.09 -10.99 7.00
CA GLY A 71 8.75 -11.78 8.20
C GLY A 71 8.28 -13.18 7.86
N SER A 72 8.04 -14.02 8.88
CA SER A 72 7.75 -15.46 8.73
C SER A 72 6.56 -15.77 7.79
N ASN A 73 5.49 -14.98 7.85
CA ASN A 73 4.30 -15.15 7.00
C ASN A 73 4.38 -14.34 5.69
N ARG A 74 5.55 -13.81 5.34
CA ARG A 74 5.74 -12.90 4.21
C ARG A 74 6.86 -13.44 3.30
N SER A 75 6.55 -14.55 2.64
CA SER A 75 7.48 -15.26 1.75
C SER A 75 7.68 -14.54 0.41
N ALA A 76 8.66 -14.98 -0.37
CA ALA A 76 8.88 -14.46 -1.72
C ALA A 76 7.66 -14.67 -2.62
N GLU A 77 6.99 -15.82 -2.50
CA GLU A 77 5.78 -16.15 -3.24
C GLU A 77 4.61 -15.23 -2.85
N ALA A 78 4.46 -14.93 -1.56
CA ALA A 78 3.44 -13.98 -1.09
C ALA A 78 3.68 -12.57 -1.65
N PHE A 79 4.93 -12.12 -1.73
CA PHE A 79 5.27 -10.83 -2.33
C PHE A 79 5.14 -10.80 -3.86
N ALA A 80 5.46 -11.90 -4.54
CA ALA A 80 5.22 -12.02 -5.97
C ALA A 80 3.73 -11.93 -6.28
N LYS A 81 2.89 -12.64 -5.51
CA LYS A 81 1.44 -12.56 -5.63
C LYS A 81 0.91 -11.15 -5.31
N LEU A 82 1.44 -10.50 -4.28
CA LEU A 82 1.09 -9.11 -3.96
C LEU A 82 1.36 -8.18 -5.16
N ALA A 83 2.52 -8.32 -5.81
CA ALA A 83 2.87 -7.50 -6.97
C ALA A 83 1.91 -7.75 -8.15
N GLU A 84 1.64 -9.02 -8.47
CA GLU A 84 0.71 -9.44 -9.52
C GLU A 84 -0.71 -8.87 -9.31
N GLU A 85 -1.23 -8.98 -8.10
CA GLU A 85 -2.58 -8.48 -7.76
C GLU A 85 -2.64 -6.93 -7.79
N ILE A 86 -1.55 -6.24 -7.44
CA ILE A 86 -1.45 -4.77 -7.60
C ILE A 86 -1.48 -4.38 -9.08
N GLU A 87 -0.79 -5.13 -9.95
CA GLU A 87 -0.85 -4.90 -11.41
C GLU A 87 -2.27 -5.08 -11.93
N ALA A 88 -2.98 -6.13 -11.50
CA ALA A 88 -4.37 -6.37 -11.87
C ALA A 88 -5.31 -5.25 -11.37
N ILE A 89 -5.13 -4.78 -10.13
CA ILE A 89 -5.89 -3.64 -9.59
C ILE A 89 -5.65 -2.38 -10.43
N TRP A 90 -4.40 -2.09 -10.78
CA TRP A 90 -4.08 -0.95 -11.64
C TRP A 90 -4.79 -1.05 -12.98
N ASP A 91 -4.62 -2.17 -13.68
CA ASP A 91 -5.16 -2.41 -15.02
C ASP A 91 -6.69 -2.19 -15.05
N ASP A 92 -7.39 -2.70 -14.04
CA ASP A 92 -8.84 -2.51 -13.89
C ASP A 92 -9.21 -1.05 -13.62
N VAL A 93 -8.55 -0.37 -12.67
CA VAL A 93 -8.89 1.01 -12.29
C VAL A 93 -8.64 2.01 -13.43
N VAL A 94 -7.57 1.83 -14.21
CA VAL A 94 -7.29 2.69 -15.38
C VAL A 94 -8.12 2.31 -16.61
N GLY A 95 -8.90 1.23 -16.54
CA GLY A 95 -9.66 0.68 -17.66
C GLY A 95 -8.73 0.32 -18.82
N LYS A 96 -7.64 -0.38 -18.54
CA LYS A 96 -6.71 -0.86 -19.56
C LYS A 96 -7.39 -1.94 -20.39
N THR A 97 -7.23 -1.85 -21.70
CA THR A 97 -7.77 -2.81 -22.67
C THR A 97 -6.62 -3.48 -23.43
N GLU A 98 -6.93 -4.51 -24.21
CA GLU A 98 -5.93 -5.14 -25.11
C GLU A 98 -5.35 -4.17 -26.15
N SER A 99 -6.05 -3.07 -26.43
CA SER A 99 -5.57 -2.01 -27.33
C SER A 99 -4.55 -1.07 -26.67
N ASP A 100 -4.50 -1.04 -25.35
CA ASP A 100 -3.57 -0.25 -24.57
C ASP A 100 -2.22 -0.97 -24.50
N VAL A 101 -1.38 -0.77 -25.51
CA VAL A 101 -0.08 -1.44 -25.64
C VAL A 101 1.09 -0.47 -25.71
N GLY A 102 2.26 -0.98 -25.32
CA GLY A 102 3.54 -0.36 -25.62
C GLY A 102 4.01 0.74 -24.65
N PRO A 103 5.30 1.10 -24.76
CA PRO A 103 5.89 2.17 -23.95
C PRO A 103 5.23 3.53 -24.25
N GLY A 104 4.93 4.31 -23.22
CA GLY A 104 4.40 5.67 -23.34
C GLY A 104 2.88 5.78 -23.29
N ASN A 105 2.14 4.66 -23.34
CA ASN A 105 0.72 4.70 -22.98
C ASN A 105 0.60 4.91 -21.45
N PRO A 106 -0.07 5.98 -20.99
CA PRO A 106 -0.14 6.31 -19.58
C PRO A 106 -0.93 5.29 -18.75
N LYS A 107 -1.71 4.39 -19.35
CA LYS A 107 -2.38 3.29 -18.64
C LYS A 107 -1.46 2.11 -18.34
N ILE A 108 -0.28 2.03 -18.95
CA ILE A 108 0.64 0.91 -18.73
C ILE A 108 1.41 1.12 -17.43
N LEU A 109 1.18 0.28 -16.43
CA LEU A 109 2.06 0.16 -15.28
C LEU A 109 3.32 -0.62 -15.69
N GLN A 110 4.49 -0.02 -15.52
CA GLN A 110 5.71 -0.62 -16.03
C GLN A 110 6.33 -1.63 -15.07
N THR A 111 6.26 -1.35 -13.77
CA THR A 111 6.87 -2.19 -12.75
C THR A 111 6.22 -1.96 -11.40
N VAL A 112 6.00 -3.04 -10.67
CA VAL A 112 5.77 -3.04 -9.22
C VAL A 112 7.03 -3.57 -8.52
N PHE A 113 7.61 -2.75 -7.65
CA PHE A 113 8.73 -3.15 -6.80
C PHE A 113 8.22 -3.42 -5.40
N ILE A 114 8.46 -4.63 -4.90
CA ILE A 114 8.25 -4.96 -3.48
C ILE A 114 9.59 -4.89 -2.78
N VAL A 115 9.74 -3.89 -1.91
CA VAL A 115 11.00 -3.56 -1.24
C VAL A 115 10.88 -3.89 0.25
N PRO A 116 11.79 -4.71 0.82
CA PRO A 116 11.76 -5.04 2.23
C PRO A 116 12.10 -3.81 3.09
N GLY A 117 11.24 -3.52 4.07
CA GLY A 117 11.45 -2.49 5.08
C GLY A 117 12.13 -3.03 6.34
N ILE A 118 13.12 -2.30 6.86
CA ILE A 118 13.85 -2.65 8.10
C ILE A 118 13.04 -2.22 9.34
N THR A 119 12.64 -0.95 9.39
CA THR A 119 11.86 -0.36 10.49
C THR A 119 11.18 0.93 10.02
N THR A 120 10.12 1.33 10.71
CA THR A 120 9.51 2.67 10.59
C THR A 120 8.93 3.06 11.95
N ARG A 121 8.71 4.35 12.15
CA ARG A 121 7.85 4.88 13.21
C ARG A 121 6.76 5.74 12.57
N GLU A 122 5.55 5.58 13.04
CA GLU A 122 4.37 6.33 12.57
C GLU A 122 3.56 6.72 13.80
N GLU A 123 3.03 7.94 13.82
CA GLU A 123 2.21 8.39 14.95
C GLU A 123 2.90 8.24 16.33
N SER A 124 4.22 8.45 16.35
CA SER A 124 5.11 8.24 17.50
C SER A 124 5.23 6.79 18.00
N LEU A 125 4.72 5.81 17.26
CA LEU A 125 4.79 4.39 17.59
C LEU A 125 5.79 3.67 16.68
N ALA A 126 6.68 2.89 17.27
CA ALA A 126 7.53 1.99 16.48
C ALA A 126 6.71 0.83 15.94
N ILE A 127 6.97 0.47 14.68
CA ILE A 127 6.37 -0.72 14.08
C ILE A 127 6.86 -1.98 14.80
N PRO A 128 5.99 -2.97 15.08
CA PRO A 128 6.44 -4.23 15.65
C PRO A 128 7.16 -5.09 14.60
N PRO A 129 7.97 -6.07 15.01
CA PRO A 129 8.42 -7.13 14.12
C PRO A 129 7.24 -7.75 13.36
N ALA A 130 7.46 -8.18 12.12
CA ALA A 130 6.40 -8.84 11.36
C ALA A 130 5.96 -10.14 12.07
N GLY A 131 4.66 -10.33 12.22
CA GLY A 131 4.06 -11.41 13.01
C GLY A 131 3.79 -11.05 14.48
N MET A 132 4.27 -9.89 14.96
CA MET A 132 4.03 -9.41 16.33
C MET A 132 2.95 -8.32 16.40
N GLU A 133 2.16 -8.15 15.34
CA GLU A 133 1.13 -7.11 15.25
C GLU A 133 0.09 -7.23 16.36
N LYS A 134 -0.37 -8.44 16.67
CA LYS A 134 -1.33 -8.69 17.75
C LYS A 134 -0.82 -8.22 19.11
N ALA A 135 0.39 -8.64 19.49
CA ALA A 135 0.99 -8.26 20.78
C ALA A 135 1.14 -6.74 20.87
N TRP A 136 1.62 -6.12 19.78
CA TRP A 136 1.75 -4.68 19.69
C TRP A 136 0.41 -3.93 19.77
N LEU A 137 -0.66 -4.47 19.18
CA LEU A 137 -2.00 -3.87 19.28
C LEU A 137 -2.48 -3.87 20.73
N TRP A 138 -2.27 -4.98 21.46
CA TRP A 138 -2.58 -5.07 22.89
C TRP A 138 -1.76 -4.10 23.73
N ASP A 139 -0.45 -4.02 23.50
CA ASP A 139 0.46 -3.13 24.25
C ASP A 139 0.11 -1.64 24.09
N ASN A 140 -0.49 -1.26 22.95
CA ASN A 140 -0.81 0.13 22.64
C ASN A 140 -2.31 0.46 22.75
N LEU A 141 -3.18 -0.51 23.08
CA LEU A 141 -4.63 -0.35 23.07
C LEU A 141 -5.12 0.80 23.97
N GLU A 142 -4.49 1.00 25.12
CA GLU A 142 -4.87 2.09 26.04
C GLU A 142 -4.54 3.47 25.43
N SER A 143 -3.38 3.60 24.77
CA SER A 143 -3.01 4.82 24.04
C SER A 143 -3.99 5.11 22.91
N PHE A 144 -4.48 4.09 22.21
CA PHE A 144 -5.48 4.26 21.16
C PHE A 144 -6.80 4.79 21.72
N LYS A 145 -7.28 4.24 22.84
CA LYS A 145 -8.48 4.72 23.54
C LYS A 145 -8.33 6.15 24.02
N GLU A 146 -7.17 6.51 24.58
CA GLU A 146 -6.88 7.88 25.03
C GLU A 146 -6.93 8.87 23.85
N ARG A 147 -6.29 8.54 22.73
CA ARG A 147 -6.30 9.38 21.53
C ARG A 147 -7.70 9.52 20.94
N ALA A 148 -8.42 8.42 20.80
CA ALA A 148 -9.81 8.43 20.34
C ALA A 148 -10.71 9.28 21.26
N GLY A 149 -10.53 9.17 22.59
CA GLY A 149 -11.23 9.97 23.59
C GLY A 149 -10.93 11.47 23.51
N ARG A 150 -9.74 11.85 23.01
CA ARG A 150 -9.37 13.25 22.71
C ARG A 150 -9.90 13.77 21.37
N GLY A 151 -10.59 12.94 20.60
CA GLY A 151 -11.21 13.33 19.35
C GLY A 151 -10.43 12.94 18.09
N ASP A 152 -9.32 12.23 18.22
CA ASP A 152 -8.53 11.74 17.08
C ASP A 152 -9.34 10.71 16.27
N GLN A 153 -9.69 11.05 15.02
CA GLN A 153 -10.62 10.27 14.22
C GLN A 153 -9.99 8.95 13.73
N ASP A 154 -8.70 8.96 13.38
CA ASP A 154 -8.01 7.77 12.87
C ASP A 154 -7.99 6.66 13.93
N PHE A 155 -7.81 7.04 15.22
CA PHE A 155 -7.84 6.08 16.32
C PHE A 155 -9.26 5.64 16.71
N LYS A 156 -10.29 6.46 16.45
CA LYS A 156 -11.69 5.99 16.57
C LYS A 156 -11.99 4.93 15.53
N ASP A 157 -11.59 5.18 14.28
CA ASP A 157 -11.82 4.27 13.16
C ASP A 157 -11.02 2.97 13.37
N LEU A 158 -9.79 3.05 13.88
CA LEU A 158 -9.01 1.88 14.28
C LEU A 158 -9.74 1.04 15.33
N LEU A 159 -10.28 1.66 16.40
CA LEU A 159 -11.00 0.91 17.43
C LEU A 159 -12.25 0.22 16.89
N VAL A 160 -12.99 0.88 15.99
CA VAL A 160 -14.14 0.28 15.28
C VAL A 160 -13.67 -0.92 14.42
N GLU A 161 -12.56 -0.78 13.71
CA GLU A 161 -11.99 -1.90 12.93
C GLU A 161 -11.60 -3.08 13.83
N LEU A 162 -10.94 -2.84 14.97
CA LEU A 162 -10.54 -3.90 15.90
C LEU A 162 -11.74 -4.64 16.51
N GLU A 163 -12.87 -3.95 16.72
CA GLU A 163 -14.13 -4.58 17.14
C GLU A 163 -14.75 -5.42 16.02
N ALA A 164 -14.73 -4.93 14.77
CA ALA A 164 -15.28 -5.62 13.61
C ALA A 164 -14.40 -6.81 13.15
N ARG A 165 -13.10 -6.77 13.47
CA ARG A 165 -12.08 -7.74 13.07
C ARG A 165 -11.36 -8.34 14.28
N PRO A 166 -12.05 -9.17 15.09
CA PRO A 166 -11.48 -9.75 16.30
C PRO A 166 -10.24 -10.61 16.01
N GLU A 167 -10.08 -11.14 14.78
CA GLU A 167 -8.91 -11.90 14.34
C GLU A 167 -7.60 -11.08 14.32
N LEU A 168 -7.69 -9.74 14.39
CA LEU A 168 -6.53 -8.87 14.61
C LEU A 168 -6.03 -8.93 16.07
N MET A 169 -6.90 -9.33 16.99
CA MET A 169 -6.68 -9.30 18.45
C MET A 169 -6.66 -10.70 19.11
N THR A 170 -7.12 -11.76 18.42
CA THR A 170 -7.17 -13.17 18.89
C THR A 170 -6.10 -14.04 18.26
#